data_AF-H5XJE6-F1
#
_entry.id   AF-H5XJE6-F1
#
_cell.length_a   1.000
_cell.length_b   1.000
_cell.length_c   1.000
_cell.angle_alpha   90.00
_cell.angle_beta   90.00
_cell.angle_gamma   90.00
#
_symmetry.space_group_name_H-M   'P 1'
#
loop_
_entity.id
_entity.type
_entity.pdbx_description
1 polymer ?
#
loop_
_entity_poly.entity_id
_entity_poly.type
_entity_poly.pdbx_seq_one_letter_code
_entity_poly.pdbx_strand_id
1 'polypeptide(L)' 'MNAKKLATFAGIALVLFFVIARPGEAAGFVDNIITALRDAAEAVITFVSNVFS' A
#
# COMPACT_ATOMS: atom_id res chain seq x y z
N MET A 1 12.83 -28.86 -4.43
CA MET A 1 12.02 -27.63 -4.32
C MET A 1 11.98 -26.93 -5.66
N ASN A 2 10.84 -26.34 -6.07
CA ASN A 2 10.75 -25.56 -7.31
C ASN A 2 11.22 -24.12 -7.04
N ALA A 3 12.06 -23.57 -7.93
CA ALA A 3 12.60 -22.20 -7.82
C ALA A 3 11.52 -21.14 -7.62
N LYS A 4 10.36 -21.28 -8.28
CA LYS A 4 9.21 -20.38 -8.09
C LYS A 4 8.76 -20.33 -6.63
N LYS A 5 8.59 -21.50 -5.99
CA LYS A 5 8.16 -21.57 -4.60
C LYS A 5 9.21 -20.99 -3.66
N LEU A 6 10.49 -21.27 -3.90
CA LEU A 6 11.58 -20.70 -3.10
C LEU A 6 11.60 -19.16 -3.19
N ALA A 7 11.48 -18.61 -4.39
CA ALA A 7 11.40 -17.16 -4.59
C ALA A 7 10.18 -16.55 -3.90
N THR A 8 9.02 -17.21 -3.96
CA THR A 8 7.82 -16.76 -3.25
C THR A 8 8.03 -16.74 -1.73
N PHE A 9 8.59 -17.81 -1.15
CA PHE A 9 8.86 -17.84 0.29
C PHE A 9 9.92 -16.82 0.71
N ALA A 10 10.97 -16.63 -0.08
CA ALA A 10 11.98 -15.60 0.17
C ALA A 10 11.37 -14.18 0.13
N GLY A 11 10.49 -13.91 -0.83
CA GLY A 11 9.76 -12.64 -0.91
C GLY A 11 8.86 -12.41 0.30
N ILE A 12 8.07 -13.42 0.70
CA ILE A 12 7.21 -13.34 1.90
C ILE A 12 8.07 -13.11 3.16
N ALA A 13 9.16 -13.85 3.31
CA ALA A 13 10.06 -13.70 4.45
C ALA A 13 10.69 -12.30 4.52
N LEU A 14 11.04 -11.71 3.37
CA LEU A 14 11.57 -10.36 3.29
C LEU A 14 10.51 -9.33 3.72
N VAL A 15 9.27 -9.47 3.27
CA VAL A 15 8.17 -8.58 3.69
C VAL A 15 7.92 -8.70 5.19
N LEU A 16 7.83 -9.92 5.72
CA LEU A 16 7.65 -10.16 7.16
C LEU A 16 8.81 -9.58 7.97
N PHE A 17 10.05 -9.79 7.53
CA PHE A 17 11.23 -9.19 8.15
C PHE A 17 11.14 -7.67 8.17
N PHE A 18 10.78 -7.04 7.05
CA PHE A 18 10.62 -5.59 6.97
C PHE A 18 9.57 -5.07 7.96
N VAL A 19 8.39 -5.70 8.01
CA VAL A 19 7.31 -5.32 8.93
C VAL A 19 7.72 -5.47 10.39
N ILE A 20 8.42 -6.56 10.74
CA ILE A 20 8.80 -6.85 12.13
C ILE A 20 10.00 -6.01 12.57
N ALA A 21 11.03 -5.87 11.71
CA ALA A 21 12.26 -5.16 12.05
C ALA A 21 12.07 -3.64 11.98
N ARG A 22 11.13 -3.13 11.17
CA ARG A 22 10.87 -1.70 10.96
C ARG A 22 9.37 -1.39 10.94
N PRO A 23 8.67 -1.59 12.07
CA PRO A 23 7.21 -1.45 12.13
C PRO A 23 6.73 -0.02 11.82
N GLY A 24 7.51 1.00 12.19
CA GLY A 24 7.18 2.40 11.90
C GLY A 24 7.21 2.73 10.41
N GLU A 25 8.25 2.29 9.69
CA GLU A 25 8.36 2.49 8.23
C GLU A 25 7.27 1.71 7.49
N ALA A 26 6.95 0.49 7.94
CA ALA A 26 5.86 -0.31 7.38
C ALA A 26 4.49 0.34 7.58
N ALA A 27 4.23 0.90 8.77
CA ALA A 27 2.99 1.64 9.05
C ALA A 27 2.89 2.90 8.17
N GLY A 28 3.98 3.67 8.05
CA GLY A 28 4.02 4.85 7.19
C GLY A 28 3.79 4.51 5.71
N PHE A 29 4.29 3.37 5.24
CA PHE A 29 4.02 2.92 3.87
C PHE A 29 2.53 2.66 3.61
N VAL A 30 1.84 1.99 4.53
CA VAL A 30 0.38 1.74 4.41
C VAL A 30 -0.40 3.06 4.51
N ASP A 31 -0.01 3.93 5.45
CA ASP A 31 -0.66 5.23 5.65
C ASP A 31 -0.55 6.13 4.40
N ASN A 32 0.61 6.14 3.74
CA ASN A 32 0.82 6.86 2.48
C ASN A 32 -0.10 6.33 1.37
N ILE A 33 -0.31 5.00 1.28
CA ILE A 33 -1.22 4.41 0.30
C ILE A 33 -2.66 4.85 0.60
N ILE A 34 -3.10 4.76 1.86
CA ILE A 34 -4.47 5.14 2.24
C ILE A 34 -4.71 6.63 2.00
N THR A 35 -3.73 7.47 2.30
CA THR A 35 -3.79 8.92 2.04
C THR A 35 -3.92 9.19 0.55
N ALA A 36 -3.09 8.56 -0.31
CA ALA A 36 -3.21 8.73 -1.76
C ALA A 36 -4.59 8.30 -2.30
N LEU A 37 -5.18 7.22 -1.74
CA LEU A 37 -6.52 6.78 -2.11
C LEU A 37 -7.61 7.76 -1.66
N ARG A 38 -7.45 8.36 -0.47
CA ARG A 38 -8.36 9.40 0.03
C ARG A 38 -8.29 10.64 -0.85
N ASP A 39 -7.10 11.11 -1.16
CA ASP A 39 -6.89 12.30 -2.00
C ASP A 39 -7.51 12.11 -3.39
N ALA A 40 -7.33 10.91 -3.97
CA ALA A 40 -7.96 10.55 -5.23
C ALA A 40 -9.50 10.55 -5.13
N ALA A 41 -10.06 10.04 -4.03
CA ALA A 41 -11.50 10.05 -3.79
C ALA A 41 -12.05 11.48 -3.63
N GLU A 42 -11.35 12.34 -2.89
CA GLU A 42 -11.72 13.75 -2.74
C GLU A 42 -11.72 14.47 -4.09
N ALA A 43 -10.71 14.24 -4.93
CA ALA A 43 -10.65 14.82 -6.26
C ALA A 43 -11.84 14.40 -7.15
N VAL A 44 -12.25 13.13 -7.08
CA VAL A 44 -13.44 12.64 -7.80
C VAL A 44 -14.71 13.28 -7.27
N ILE A 45 -14.87 13.39 -5.94
CA ILE A 45 -16.03 14.05 -5.33
C ILE A 45 -16.10 15.51 -5.77
N THR A 46 -15.00 16.26 -5.67
CA THR A 46 -14.93 17.66 -6.09
C THR A 46 -15.28 17.82 -7.57
N PHE A 47 -14.78 16.94 -8.44
CA PHE A 47 -15.13 16.96 -9.86
C PHE A 47 -16.63 16.78 -10.07
N VAL A 48 -17.23 15.76 -9.46
CA VAL A 48 -18.67 15.49 -9.58
C VAL A 48 -19.48 16.67 -9.05
N SER A 49 -19.16 17.19 -7.86
CA SER A 49 -19.82 18.37 -7.32
C SER A 49 -19.74 19.55 -8.30
N ASN A 50 -18.58 19.85 -8.86
CA ASN A 50 -18.41 20.97 -9.80
C ASN A 50 -19.18 20.80 -11.11
N VAL A 51 -19.38 19.57 -11.59
CA VAL A 51 -20.12 19.29 -12.83
C VAL A 51 -21.63 19.40 -12.64
N PHE A 52 -22.14 19.03 -11.45
CA PHE A 52 -23.57 18.96 -11.17
C PHE A 52 -24.11 20.12 -10.30
N SER A 53 -23.28 21.14 -10.05
CA SER A 53 -23.67 22.40 -9.37
C SER A 53 -24.28 23.41 -10.34
#